data_AF-A0A938KWH6-F1
#
_entry.id   AF-A0A938KWH6-F1
#
_cell.length_a   1.000
_cell.length_b   1.000
_cell.length_c   1.000
_cell.angle_alpha   90.00
_cell.angle_beta   90.00
_cell.angle_gamma   90.00
#
_symmetry.space_group_name_H-M   'P 1'
#
loop_
_entity.id
_entity.type
_entity.pdbx_description
1 polymer ?
#
loop_
_entity_poly.entity_id
_entity_poly.type
_entity_poly.pdbx_seq_one_letter_code
_entity_poly.pdbx_strand_id
1 'polypeptide(L)'
;MFTRNPFAELSATISPAVMQWFVIVMIAFVVLGTLYDMAHKGSAKYFFENWRKSKQRSERSLGGGELISIAIQTGLGPVLMSSEFCNVRRRISHLLGMYGFVAYALATFMMVFYYPTSADAGIWAPLWWIGGLMVCVGGYWFWFFIRADVSAEGQSPFRLMKADLFILSMLASCTAGLIWAYLQHAGSGWSTLFLGIYLIATIALFGGVPWSKFSHMFFKPAAAFEKKVSAATGFRNNLPKLADRTDPADRDRHSMGLLKDAPLNMGLGIKREAPRHY
;
A
#
# COMPACT_ATOMS: atom_id res chain seq x y z
N MET A 1 29.74 3.35 2.10
CA MET A 1 28.38 3.92 1.91
C MET A 1 27.27 3.26 2.74
N PHE A 2 27.03 1.94 2.66
CA PHE A 2 25.80 1.32 3.20
C PHE A 2 25.58 1.42 4.71
N THR A 3 26.66 1.58 5.47
CA THR A 3 26.63 1.74 6.94
C THR A 3 26.87 3.18 7.39
N ARG A 4 27.05 4.12 6.45
CA ARG A 4 27.20 5.54 6.77
C ARG A 4 25.89 6.28 6.56
N ASN A 5 25.62 7.20 7.47
CA ASN A 5 24.47 8.10 7.39
C ASN A 5 24.72 9.22 6.36
N PRO A 6 24.01 9.25 5.21
CA PRO A 6 24.20 10.30 4.21
C PRO A 6 23.70 11.68 4.70
N PHE A 7 22.76 11.72 5.65
CA PHE A 7 22.27 12.99 6.20
C PHE A 7 23.32 13.69 7.07
N ALA A 8 24.21 12.93 7.70
CA ALA A 8 25.32 13.50 8.44
C ALA A 8 26.34 14.20 7.52
N GLU A 9 26.63 13.62 6.36
CA GLU A 9 27.46 14.28 5.34
C GLU A 9 26.74 15.51 4.75
N LEU A 10 25.42 15.42 4.53
CA LEU A 10 24.60 16.55 4.10
C LEU A 10 24.59 17.71 5.12
N SER A 11 24.72 17.40 6.41
CA SER A 11 24.67 18.40 7.49
C SER A 11 25.76 19.47 7.41
N ALA A 12 26.85 19.18 6.68
CA ALA A 12 27.93 20.11 6.42
C ALA A 12 27.51 21.29 5.52
N THR A 13 26.45 21.14 4.72
CA THR A 13 25.94 22.19 3.81
C THR A 13 24.51 22.61 4.12
N ILE A 14 23.68 21.69 4.62
CA ILE A 14 22.29 21.96 5.01
C ILE A 14 22.15 21.70 6.51
N SER A 15 21.81 22.73 7.28
CA SER A 15 21.70 22.56 8.73
C SER A 15 20.72 21.45 9.14
N PRO A 16 20.98 20.72 10.24
CA PRO A 16 20.05 19.75 10.81
C PRO A 16 18.62 20.27 10.98
N ALA A 17 18.46 21.52 11.41
CA ALA A 17 17.16 22.14 11.59
C ALA A 17 16.35 22.21 10.29
N VAL A 18 16.99 22.52 9.16
CA VAL A 18 16.33 22.54 7.84
C VAL A 18 15.87 21.14 7.43
N MET A 19 16.72 20.13 7.62
CA MET A 19 16.36 18.73 7.32
C MET A 19 15.18 18.25 8.18
N GLN A 20 15.20 18.55 9.47
CA GLN A 20 14.12 18.20 10.40
C GLN A 20 12.80 18.89 10.02
N TRP A 21 12.83 20.19 9.73
CA TRP A 21 11.65 20.93 9.27
C TRP A 21 11.10 20.36 7.98
N PHE A 22 11.96 20.00 7.02
CA PHE A 22 11.51 19.35 5.79
C PHE A 22 10.72 18.07 6.09
N VAL A 23 11.24 17.19 6.97
CA VAL A 23 10.53 15.97 7.37
C VAL A 23 9.22 16.29 8.10
N ILE A 24 9.18 17.29 8.98
CA ILE A 24 7.94 17.72 9.66
C ILE A 24 6.89 18.16 8.65
N VAL A 25 7.26 18.96 7.65
CA VAL A 25 6.35 19.41 6.59
C VAL A 25 5.82 18.22 5.79
N MET A 26 6.67 17.23 5.47
CA MET A 26 6.23 16.02 4.78
C MET A 26 5.21 15.22 5.60
N ILE A 27 5.44 15.08 6.91
CA ILE A 27 4.47 14.45 7.84
C ILE A 27 3.16 15.24 7.84
N ALA A 28 3.22 16.57 7.91
CA ALA A 28 2.04 17.42 7.87
C ALA A 28 1.25 17.24 6.55
N PHE A 29 1.93 17.16 5.41
CA PHE A 29 1.28 16.87 4.12
C PHE A 29 0.57 15.51 4.11
N VAL A 30 1.16 14.47 4.71
CA VAL A 30 0.50 13.17 4.85
C VAL A 30 -0.77 13.26 5.69
N VAL A 31 -0.69 13.89 6.86
CA VAL A 31 -1.82 14.00 7.79
C VAL A 31 -2.93 14.84 7.17
N LEU A 32 -2.62 16.07 6.75
CA LEU A 32 -3.60 16.99 6.16
C LEU A 32 -4.18 16.43 4.85
N GLY A 33 -3.34 15.85 4.00
CA GLY A 33 -3.77 15.26 2.74
C GLY A 33 -4.69 14.06 2.95
N THR A 34 -4.41 13.22 3.95
CA THR A 34 -5.28 12.07 4.28
C THR A 34 -6.62 12.52 4.84
N LEU A 35 -6.61 13.50 5.75
CA LEU A 35 -7.84 14.08 6.30
C LEU A 35 -8.69 14.73 5.22
N TYR A 36 -8.07 15.50 4.34
CA TYR A 36 -8.75 16.09 3.18
C TYR A 36 -9.32 15.01 2.26
N ASP A 37 -8.56 13.97 1.92
CA ASP A 37 -9.02 12.89 1.06
C ASP A 37 -10.25 12.17 1.65
N MET A 38 -10.23 11.90 2.96
CA MET A 38 -11.34 11.30 3.69
C MET A 38 -12.59 12.18 3.68
N ALA A 39 -12.42 13.49 3.90
CA ALA A 39 -13.52 14.45 3.87
C ALA A 39 -14.09 14.61 2.46
N HIS A 40 -13.23 14.82 1.46
CA HIS A 40 -13.60 15.04 0.06
C HIS A 40 -14.32 13.84 -0.56
N LYS A 41 -13.84 12.62 -0.30
CA LYS A 41 -14.49 11.38 -0.80
C LYS A 41 -15.70 10.95 0.03
N GLY A 42 -15.96 11.59 1.17
CA GLY A 42 -17.00 11.17 2.11
C GLY A 42 -16.80 9.74 2.64
N SER A 43 -15.58 9.20 2.58
CA SER A 43 -15.30 7.79 2.86
C SER A 43 -15.60 7.43 4.31
N ALA A 44 -15.24 8.32 5.26
CA ALA A 44 -15.56 8.14 6.67
C ALA A 44 -17.08 8.05 6.91
N LYS A 45 -17.85 8.96 6.31
CA LYS A 45 -19.32 8.95 6.39
C LYS A 45 -19.89 7.63 5.86
N TYR A 46 -19.42 7.20 4.69
CA TYR A 46 -19.81 5.92 4.09
C TYR A 46 -19.50 4.73 5.02
N PHE A 47 -18.29 4.67 5.58
CA PHE A 47 -17.90 3.58 6.48
C PHE A 47 -18.75 3.53 7.75
N PHE A 48 -19.04 4.68 8.37
CA PHE A 48 -19.90 4.73 9.56
C PHE A 48 -21.33 4.34 9.25
N GLU A 49 -21.89 4.79 8.12
CA GLU A 49 -23.23 4.39 7.69
C GLU A 49 -23.29 2.90 7.38
N ASN A 50 -22.29 2.34 6.69
CA ASN A 50 -22.24 0.92 6.38
C ASN A 50 -22.12 0.06 7.65
N TRP A 51 -21.27 0.47 8.60
CA TRP A 51 -21.11 -0.21 9.88
C TRP A 51 -22.41 -0.19 10.72
N ARG A 52 -23.16 0.92 10.70
CA ARG A 52 -24.47 0.99 11.36
C ARG A 52 -25.47 0.05 10.70
N LYS A 53 -25.52 0.04 9.36
CA LYS A 53 -26.38 -0.87 8.58
C LYS A 53 -26.05 -2.33 8.83
N SER A 54 -24.76 -2.70 8.90
CA SER A 54 -24.35 -4.08 9.16
C SER A 54 -24.73 -4.54 10.57
N LYS A 55 -24.60 -3.66 11.57
CA LYS A 55 -25.09 -3.93 12.93
C LYS A 55 -26.61 -4.11 13.00
N GLN A 56 -27.38 -3.28 12.31
CA GLN A 56 -28.86 -3.36 12.31
C GLN A 56 -29.40 -4.59 11.59
N ARG A 57 -28.68 -5.09 10.57
CA ARG A 57 -29.09 -6.24 9.74
C ARG A 57 -28.28 -7.50 10.05
N SER A 58 -27.64 -7.53 11.21
CA SER A 58 -26.92 -8.68 11.70
C SER A 58 -27.89 -9.83 12.00
N GLU A 59 -27.52 -11.04 11.58
CA GLU A 59 -28.24 -12.28 11.93
C GLU A 59 -27.88 -12.74 13.36
N ARG A 60 -26.73 -12.29 13.91
CA ARG A 60 -26.28 -12.64 15.27
C ARG A 60 -25.30 -11.64 15.89
N SER A 61 -25.31 -11.51 17.22
CA SER A 61 -24.27 -10.78 17.94
C SER A 61 -22.96 -11.57 18.02
N LEU A 62 -21.82 -10.88 17.95
CA LEU A 62 -20.50 -11.45 18.23
C LEU A 62 -20.12 -11.24 19.69
N GLY A 63 -19.53 -12.26 20.31
CA GLY A 63 -18.92 -12.13 21.63
C GLY A 63 -17.59 -11.35 21.59
N GLY A 64 -17.11 -10.89 22.76
CA GLY A 64 -15.84 -10.17 22.87
C GLY A 64 -14.65 -10.98 22.36
N GLY A 65 -14.60 -12.29 22.63
CA GLY A 65 -13.55 -13.18 22.14
C GLY A 65 -13.53 -13.33 20.61
N GLU A 66 -14.69 -13.39 19.97
CA GLU A 66 -14.79 -13.46 18.50
C GLU A 66 -14.30 -12.16 17.85
N LEU A 67 -14.65 -11.00 18.43
CA LEU A 67 -14.17 -9.70 17.96
C LEU A 67 -12.64 -9.59 18.06
N ILE A 68 -12.04 -10.04 19.16
CA ILE A 68 -10.59 -10.07 19.33
C ILE A 68 -9.95 -10.99 18.28
N SER A 69 -10.50 -12.19 18.07
CA SER A 69 -10.01 -13.11 17.04
C SER A 69 -10.05 -12.50 15.64
N ILE A 70 -11.14 -11.82 15.28
CA ILE A 70 -11.27 -11.13 13.99
C ILE A 70 -10.24 -9.99 13.87
N ALA A 71 -9.99 -9.23 14.94
CA ALA A 71 -8.99 -8.17 14.95
C ALA A 71 -7.58 -8.74 14.70
N ILE A 72 -7.21 -9.83 15.40
CA ILE A 72 -5.93 -10.53 15.21
C ILE A 72 -5.82 -11.05 13.78
N GLN A 73 -6.84 -11.75 13.27
CA GLN A 73 -6.83 -12.25 11.89
C GLN A 73 -6.74 -11.13 10.84
N THR A 74 -7.28 -9.95 11.14
CA THR A 74 -7.21 -8.77 10.26
C THR A 74 -5.81 -8.18 10.27
N GLY A 75 -5.20 -8.05 11.45
CA GLY A 75 -3.82 -7.60 11.58
C GLY A 75 -2.85 -8.54 10.87
N LEU A 76 -2.92 -9.84 11.15
CA LEU A 76 -1.97 -10.81 10.60
C LEU A 76 -2.15 -11.00 9.08
N GLY A 77 -3.38 -11.17 8.59
CA GLY A 77 -3.62 -11.49 7.18
C GLY A 77 -3.58 -10.25 6.28
N PRO A 78 -4.66 -9.43 6.26
CA PRO A 78 -4.75 -8.24 5.43
C PRO A 78 -3.64 -7.20 5.63
N VAL A 79 -3.29 -6.87 6.88
CA VAL A 79 -2.36 -5.76 7.15
C VAL A 79 -0.91 -6.21 6.97
N LEU A 80 -0.44 -7.17 7.76
CA LEU A 80 0.97 -7.56 7.75
C LEU A 80 1.33 -8.40 6.53
N MET A 81 0.44 -9.28 6.10
CA MET A 81 0.75 -10.26 5.06
C MET A 81 0.09 -9.94 3.72
N SER A 82 -0.68 -8.85 3.62
CA SER A 82 -1.41 -8.47 2.40
C SER A 82 -2.16 -9.64 1.77
N SER A 83 -2.78 -10.48 2.60
CA SER A 83 -3.42 -11.74 2.19
C SER A 83 -4.63 -11.55 1.28
N GLU A 84 -5.09 -10.30 1.10
CA GLU A 84 -6.15 -9.96 0.15
C GLU A 84 -5.71 -10.13 -1.31
N PHE A 85 -4.41 -10.14 -1.59
CA PHE A 85 -3.91 -10.42 -2.93
C PHE A 85 -3.87 -11.93 -3.17
N CYS A 86 -4.82 -12.42 -3.98
CA CYS A 86 -4.79 -13.80 -4.46
C CYS A 86 -3.61 -14.08 -5.41
N ASN A 87 -3.08 -13.05 -6.08
CA ASN A 87 -1.92 -13.17 -6.96
C ASN A 87 -0.62 -13.04 -6.15
N VAL A 88 0.17 -14.11 -6.09
CA VAL A 88 1.41 -14.19 -5.31
C VAL A 88 2.45 -13.16 -5.76
N ARG A 89 2.60 -12.90 -7.06
CA ARG A 89 3.56 -11.90 -7.58
C ARG A 89 3.18 -10.50 -7.12
N ARG A 90 1.90 -10.14 -7.25
CA ARG A 90 1.37 -8.86 -6.76
C ARG A 90 1.52 -8.72 -5.25
N ARG A 91 1.31 -9.82 -4.52
CA ARG A 91 1.48 -9.86 -3.07
C ARG A 91 2.93 -9.59 -2.66
N ILE A 92 3.89 -10.30 -3.25
CA ILE A 92 5.33 -10.13 -2.93
C ILE A 92 5.79 -8.72 -3.28
N SER A 93 5.47 -8.24 -4.49
CA SER A 93 5.82 -6.88 -4.92
C SER A 93 5.23 -5.81 -4.00
N HIS A 94 3.99 -5.98 -3.55
CA HIS A 94 3.38 -5.08 -2.58
C HIS A 94 4.04 -5.15 -1.20
N LEU A 95 4.39 -6.34 -0.71
CA LEU A 95 5.09 -6.49 0.58
C LEU A 95 6.49 -5.86 0.56
N LEU A 96 7.22 -6.02 -0.55
CA LEU A 96 8.51 -5.33 -0.76
C LEU A 96 8.33 -3.81 -0.73
N GLY A 97 7.33 -3.28 -1.43
CA GLY A 97 7.02 -1.85 -1.41
C GLY A 97 6.60 -1.36 -0.02
N MET A 98 5.70 -2.07 0.65
CA MET A 98 5.17 -1.69 1.97
C MET A 98 6.25 -1.71 3.05
N TYR A 99 6.91 -2.85 3.26
CA TYR A 99 7.95 -2.96 4.29
C TYR A 99 9.21 -2.18 3.94
N GLY A 100 9.55 -2.11 2.66
CA GLY A 100 10.66 -1.28 2.18
C GLY A 100 10.42 0.20 2.50
N PHE A 101 9.22 0.70 2.21
CA PHE A 101 8.86 2.09 2.47
C PHE A 101 8.83 2.39 3.98
N VAL A 102 8.27 1.50 4.80
CA VAL A 102 8.26 1.66 6.26
C VAL A 102 9.69 1.71 6.81
N ALA A 103 10.56 0.78 6.42
CA ALA A 103 11.96 0.77 6.82
C ALA A 103 12.69 2.05 6.39
N TYR A 104 12.52 2.44 5.11
CA TYR A 104 13.13 3.63 4.53
C TYR A 104 12.70 4.92 5.24
N ALA A 105 11.39 5.10 5.47
CA ALA A 105 10.84 6.28 6.11
C ALA A 105 11.23 6.38 7.59
N LEU A 106 11.15 5.28 8.34
CA LEU A 106 11.57 5.25 9.74
C LEU A 106 13.07 5.50 9.89
N ALA A 107 13.90 4.89 9.04
CA ALA A 107 15.33 5.14 9.06
C ALA A 107 15.68 6.58 8.68
N THR A 108 14.96 7.18 7.72
CA THR A 108 15.11 8.61 7.38
C THR A 108 14.81 9.48 8.60
N PHE A 109 13.67 9.24 9.26
CA PHE A 109 13.30 9.96 10.48
C PHE A 109 14.36 9.81 11.57
N MET A 110 14.81 8.58 11.84
CA MET A 110 15.80 8.33 12.88
C MET A 110 17.14 9.02 12.59
N MET A 111 17.64 8.94 11.36
CA MET A 111 18.90 9.56 10.99
C MET A 111 18.84 11.10 10.98
N VAL A 112 17.71 11.69 10.56
CA VAL A 112 17.55 13.16 10.51
C VAL A 112 17.31 13.76 11.90
N PHE A 113 16.62 13.07 12.81
CA PHE A 113 16.31 13.61 14.13
C PHE A 113 17.33 13.26 15.20
N TYR A 114 17.85 12.04 15.20
CA TYR A 114 18.69 11.52 16.29
C TYR A 114 20.17 11.41 15.92
N TYR A 115 20.49 11.29 14.63
CA TYR A 115 21.87 11.21 14.14
C TYR A 115 22.22 12.30 13.10
N PRO A 116 21.71 13.54 13.19
CA PRO A 116 21.80 14.51 12.09
C PRO A 116 23.22 14.89 11.68
N THR A 117 24.20 14.73 12.59
CA THR A 117 25.63 15.02 12.35
C THR A 117 26.52 13.81 12.59
N SER A 118 25.94 12.64 12.91
CA SER A 118 26.70 11.41 13.17
C SER A 118 26.70 10.52 11.93
N ALA A 119 27.89 10.26 11.40
CA ALA A 119 28.08 9.33 10.28
C ALA A 119 27.75 7.88 10.68
N ASP A 120 27.89 7.53 11.96
CA ASP A 120 27.46 6.25 12.51
C ASP A 120 26.05 6.40 13.12
N ALA A 121 25.06 5.83 12.43
CA ALA A 121 23.67 5.75 12.86
C ALA A 121 23.24 4.31 13.15
N GLY A 122 24.20 3.41 13.44
CA GLY A 122 23.95 2.01 13.75
C GLY A 122 23.13 1.31 12.66
N ILE A 123 22.03 0.66 13.08
CA ILE A 123 21.18 -0.12 12.17
C ILE A 123 20.39 0.75 11.18
N TRP A 124 20.22 2.05 11.44
CA TRP A 124 19.36 2.91 10.62
C TRP A 124 19.95 3.15 9.22
N ALA A 125 21.26 3.32 9.10
CA ALA A 125 21.91 3.46 7.79
C ALA A 125 21.65 2.25 6.86
N PRO A 126 21.96 0.99 7.26
CA PRO A 126 21.67 -0.16 6.41
C PRO A 126 20.16 -0.40 6.22
N LEU A 127 19.31 -0.14 7.22
CA LEU A 127 17.85 -0.21 7.07
C LEU A 127 17.33 0.76 6.01
N TRP A 128 17.89 1.95 5.92
CA TRP A 128 17.54 2.95 4.90
C TRP A 128 17.87 2.44 3.50
N TRP A 129 19.09 1.92 3.29
CA TRP A 129 19.50 1.36 2.01
C TRP A 129 18.65 0.15 1.60
N ILE A 130 18.47 -0.81 2.51
CA ILE A 130 17.66 -2.02 2.26
C ILE A 130 16.21 -1.62 1.98
N GLY A 131 15.65 -0.72 2.78
CA GLY A 131 14.28 -0.25 2.61
C GLY A 131 14.06 0.40 1.25
N GLY A 132 14.96 1.30 0.85
CA GLY A 132 14.91 1.95 -0.47
C GLY A 132 15.03 0.93 -1.61
N LEU A 133 15.96 -0.02 -1.52
CA LEU A 133 16.14 -1.07 -2.53
C LEU A 133 14.91 -1.98 -2.62
N MET A 134 14.29 -2.35 -1.50
CA MET A 134 13.05 -3.11 -1.49
C MET A 134 11.92 -2.35 -2.20
N VAL A 135 11.80 -1.04 -1.97
CA VAL A 135 10.83 -0.20 -2.70
C VAL A 135 11.12 -0.20 -4.20
N CYS A 136 12.38 0.00 -4.61
CA CYS A 136 12.76 -0.01 -6.02
C CYS A 136 12.47 -1.37 -6.67
N VAL A 137 12.93 -2.48 -6.08
CA VAL A 137 12.70 -3.83 -6.63
C VAL A 137 11.21 -4.14 -6.70
N GLY A 138 10.47 -3.96 -5.61
CA GLY A 138 9.04 -4.24 -5.56
C GLY A 138 8.25 -3.34 -6.50
N GLY A 139 8.55 -2.05 -6.53
CA GLY A 139 7.83 -1.05 -7.30
C GLY A 139 8.14 -1.08 -8.80
N TYR A 140 9.40 -1.27 -9.23
CA TYR A 140 9.72 -1.44 -10.65
C TYR A 140 9.18 -2.77 -11.18
N TRP A 141 9.24 -3.84 -10.37
CA TRP A 141 8.59 -5.10 -10.75
C TRP A 141 7.08 -4.92 -10.92
N PHE A 142 6.43 -4.18 -10.01
CA PHE A 142 5.02 -3.83 -10.16
C PHE A 142 4.77 -3.05 -11.46
N TRP A 143 5.51 -1.98 -11.67
CA TRP A 143 5.30 -1.01 -12.73
C TRP A 143 5.40 -1.65 -14.12
N PHE A 144 6.46 -2.40 -14.38
CA PHE A 144 6.74 -2.92 -15.72
C PHE A 144 6.08 -4.27 -16.00
N PHE A 145 5.79 -5.09 -14.98
CA PHE A 145 5.43 -6.50 -15.21
C PHE A 145 4.15 -7.00 -14.52
N ILE A 146 3.61 -6.27 -13.53
CA ILE A 146 2.43 -6.71 -12.76
C ILE A 146 1.23 -5.78 -12.92
N ARG A 147 1.46 -4.51 -13.26
CA ARG A 147 0.40 -3.52 -13.49
C ARG A 147 -0.56 -4.06 -14.55
N ALA A 148 -1.82 -4.23 -14.17
CA ALA A 148 -2.83 -4.88 -15.00
C ALA A 148 -2.97 -4.22 -16.38
N ASP A 149 -2.96 -2.89 -16.43
CA ASP A 149 -3.01 -2.12 -17.68
C ASP A 149 -1.92 -2.57 -18.67
N VAL A 150 -0.72 -2.89 -18.16
CA VAL A 150 0.40 -3.36 -18.99
C VAL A 150 0.34 -4.87 -19.20
N SER A 151 0.22 -5.64 -18.12
CA SER A 151 0.38 -7.10 -18.13
C SER A 151 -0.85 -7.89 -18.56
N ALA A 152 -2.01 -7.25 -18.68
CA ALA A 152 -3.28 -7.89 -19.06
C ALA A 152 -4.06 -7.10 -20.11
N GLU A 153 -3.92 -5.76 -20.16
CA GLU A 153 -4.60 -4.90 -21.15
C GLU A 153 -3.66 -4.43 -22.29
N GLY A 154 -2.40 -4.87 -22.29
CA GLY A 154 -1.43 -4.60 -23.35
C GLY A 154 -1.03 -3.13 -23.53
N GLN A 155 -1.31 -2.28 -22.54
CA GLN A 155 -0.97 -0.86 -22.58
C GLN A 155 0.54 -0.65 -22.43
N SER A 156 1.05 0.42 -23.01
CA SER A 156 2.46 0.80 -22.85
C SER A 156 2.79 1.08 -21.37
N PRO A 157 3.94 0.58 -20.84
CA PRO A 157 4.40 0.91 -19.49
C PRO A 157 4.80 2.38 -19.32
N PHE A 158 4.83 3.15 -20.42
CA PHE A 158 5.06 4.60 -20.41
C PHE A 158 3.76 5.41 -20.36
N ARG A 159 2.58 4.75 -20.35
CA ARG A 159 1.30 5.43 -20.17
C ARG A 159 1.14 5.86 -18.72
N LEU A 160 1.12 7.17 -18.50
CA LEU A 160 0.95 7.78 -17.18
C LEU A 160 -0.51 8.18 -16.94
N MET A 161 -1.03 7.84 -15.78
CA MET A 161 -2.36 8.23 -15.33
C MET A 161 -2.29 8.87 -13.93
N LYS A 162 -3.30 9.65 -13.55
CA LYS A 162 -3.40 10.24 -12.20
C LYS A 162 -3.27 9.18 -11.09
N ALA A 163 -3.79 7.97 -11.34
CA ALA A 163 -3.70 6.84 -10.41
C ALA A 163 -2.25 6.37 -10.13
N ASP A 164 -1.29 6.73 -10.98
CA ASP A 164 0.11 6.33 -10.91
C ASP A 164 0.97 7.31 -10.10
N LEU A 165 0.40 8.47 -9.74
CA LEU A 165 1.14 9.53 -9.03
C LEU A 165 1.84 9.00 -7.78
N PHE A 166 1.17 8.14 -7.01
CA PHE A 166 1.74 7.53 -5.80
C PHE A 166 2.97 6.66 -6.10
N ILE A 167 2.83 5.68 -7.01
CA ILE A 167 3.91 4.71 -7.25
C ILE A 167 5.11 5.38 -7.93
N LEU A 168 4.87 6.31 -8.84
CA LEU A 168 5.94 6.99 -9.58
C LEU A 168 6.71 7.99 -8.72
N SER A 169 6.02 8.78 -7.90
CA SER A 169 6.70 9.70 -6.98
C SER A 169 7.48 8.94 -5.91
N MET A 170 6.96 7.81 -5.41
CA MET A 170 7.67 6.93 -4.48
C MET A 170 8.91 6.30 -5.13
N LEU A 171 8.80 5.75 -6.34
CA LEU A 171 9.93 5.20 -7.08
C LEU A 171 10.97 6.27 -7.40
N ALA A 172 10.55 7.45 -7.86
CA ALA A 172 11.44 8.56 -8.15
C ALA A 172 12.18 9.03 -6.88
N SER A 173 11.47 9.16 -5.75
CA SER A 173 12.06 9.55 -4.47
C SER A 173 13.08 8.52 -3.99
N CYS A 174 12.71 7.24 -3.86
CA CYS A 174 13.63 6.22 -3.38
C CYS A 174 14.83 6.04 -4.32
N THR A 175 14.61 5.96 -5.64
CA THR A 175 15.71 5.81 -6.61
C THR A 175 16.65 7.01 -6.58
N ALA A 176 16.11 8.23 -6.61
CA ALA A 176 16.95 9.44 -6.56
C ALA A 176 17.68 9.58 -5.22
N GLY A 177 17.04 9.21 -4.09
CA GLY A 177 17.66 9.22 -2.78
C GLY A 177 18.84 8.25 -2.69
N LEU A 178 18.68 7.01 -3.17
CA LEU A 178 19.77 6.02 -3.19
C LEU A 178 20.93 6.47 -4.10
N ILE A 179 20.62 7.00 -5.29
CA ILE A 179 21.65 7.52 -6.21
C ILE A 179 22.34 8.72 -5.60
N TRP A 180 21.59 9.64 -4.98
CA TRP A 180 22.15 10.80 -4.28
C TRP A 180 23.15 10.37 -3.20
N ALA A 181 22.76 9.45 -2.32
CA ALA A 181 23.61 8.97 -1.23
C ALA A 181 24.88 8.27 -1.75
N TYR A 182 24.76 7.50 -2.85
CA TYR A 182 25.90 6.90 -3.54
C TYR A 182 26.86 7.97 -4.09
N LEU A 183 26.31 8.94 -4.84
CA LEU A 183 27.09 10.00 -5.48
C LEU A 183 27.73 10.94 -4.46
N GLN A 184 27.05 11.21 -3.34
CA GLN A 184 27.59 12.01 -2.23
C GLN A 184 28.82 11.33 -1.64
N HIS A 185 28.70 10.04 -1.32
CA HIS A 185 29.81 9.25 -0.78
C HIS A 185 30.99 9.17 -1.76
N ALA A 186 30.73 9.13 -3.06
CA ALA A 186 31.74 9.13 -4.11
C ALA A 186 32.35 10.51 -4.39
N GLY A 187 31.90 11.58 -3.71
CA GLY A 187 32.38 12.94 -3.94
C GLY A 187 31.98 13.52 -5.30
N SER A 188 30.91 13.02 -5.92
CA SER A 188 30.48 13.44 -7.26
C SER A 188 29.66 14.73 -7.23
N GLY A 189 29.98 15.68 -8.12
CA GLY A 189 29.20 16.92 -8.31
C GLY A 189 27.75 16.70 -8.75
N TRP A 190 27.42 15.52 -9.30
CA TRP A 190 26.05 15.13 -9.64
C TRP A 190 25.17 14.85 -8.42
N SER A 191 25.77 14.72 -7.22
CA SER A 191 25.05 14.49 -5.97
C SER A 191 23.99 15.56 -5.74
N THR A 192 24.30 16.85 -5.95
CA THR A 192 23.36 17.96 -5.76
C THR A 192 22.12 17.86 -6.67
N LEU A 193 22.30 17.42 -7.91
CA LEU A 193 21.18 17.22 -8.84
C LEU A 193 20.24 16.13 -8.32
N PHE A 194 20.78 14.98 -7.94
CA PHE A 194 19.97 13.86 -7.44
C PHE A 194 19.34 14.16 -6.07
N LEU A 195 19.98 14.98 -5.22
CA LEU A 195 19.35 15.52 -4.01
C LEU A 195 18.12 16.35 -4.38
N GLY A 196 18.23 17.24 -5.36
CA GLY A 196 17.10 18.06 -5.84
C GLY A 196 15.94 17.19 -6.35
N ILE A 197 16.24 16.19 -7.18
CA ILE A 197 15.23 15.24 -7.68
C ILE A 197 14.59 14.46 -6.51
N TYR A 198 15.40 14.00 -5.55
CA TYR A 198 14.91 13.31 -4.36
C TYR A 198 13.93 14.17 -3.56
N LEU A 199 14.28 15.42 -3.28
CA LEU A 199 13.42 16.34 -2.53
C LEU A 199 12.12 16.67 -3.28
N ILE A 200 12.19 16.97 -4.58
CA ILE A 200 11.02 17.26 -5.42
C ILE A 200 10.10 16.03 -5.50
N ALA A 201 10.64 14.85 -5.74
CA ALA A 201 9.86 13.61 -5.78
C ALA A 201 9.22 13.29 -4.43
N THR A 202 9.90 13.58 -3.32
CA THR A 202 9.37 13.42 -1.96
C THR A 202 8.23 14.39 -1.67
N ILE A 203 8.36 15.65 -2.10
CA ILE A 203 7.25 16.63 -2.05
C ILE A 203 6.07 16.14 -2.90
N ALA A 204 6.32 15.65 -4.11
CA ALA A 204 5.25 15.11 -4.98
C ALA A 204 4.56 13.89 -4.35
N LEU A 205 5.32 13.02 -3.67
CA LEU A 205 4.78 11.84 -2.98
C LEU A 205 3.84 12.22 -1.84
N PHE A 206 4.29 13.09 -0.94
CA PHE A 206 3.53 13.43 0.27
C PHE A 206 2.53 14.57 0.05
N GLY A 207 2.88 15.59 -0.72
CA GLY A 207 1.96 16.64 -1.14
C GLY A 207 0.88 16.12 -2.10
N GLY A 208 1.17 15.06 -2.87
CA GLY A 208 0.24 14.43 -3.80
C GLY A 208 -0.82 13.53 -3.16
N VAL A 209 -0.86 13.39 -1.83
CA VAL A 209 -1.78 12.49 -1.11
C VAL A 209 -3.26 12.68 -1.53
N PRO A 210 -3.83 13.90 -1.60
CA PRO A 210 -5.23 14.10 -2.02
C PRO A 210 -5.59 13.59 -3.42
N TRP A 211 -4.60 13.49 -4.31
CA TRP A 211 -4.79 13.14 -5.72
C TRP A 211 -4.30 11.75 -6.06
N SER A 212 -3.71 11.05 -5.10
CA SER A 212 -3.07 9.76 -5.31
C SER A 212 -3.80 8.64 -4.55
N LYS A 213 -3.25 7.44 -4.61
CA LYS A 213 -3.74 6.31 -3.84
C LYS A 213 -3.18 6.29 -2.42
N PHE A 214 -2.26 7.17 -2.02
CA PHE A 214 -1.51 7.06 -0.75
C PHE A 214 -2.40 6.81 0.48
N SER A 215 -3.51 7.52 0.60
CA SER A 215 -4.45 7.45 1.75
C SER A 215 -4.99 6.04 2.02
N HIS A 216 -5.02 5.14 1.02
CA HIS A 216 -5.51 3.77 1.19
C HIS A 216 -4.74 2.96 2.23
N MET A 217 -3.50 3.34 2.53
CA MET A 217 -2.70 2.68 3.56
C MET A 217 -3.32 2.82 4.95
N PHE A 218 -4.05 3.91 5.22
CA PHE A 218 -4.61 4.18 6.54
C PHE A 218 -6.01 3.58 6.74
N PHE A 219 -6.88 3.64 5.73
CA PHE A 219 -8.28 3.21 5.91
C PHE A 219 -8.53 1.75 5.54
N LYS A 220 -7.67 1.12 4.73
CA LYS A 220 -7.86 -0.27 4.29
C LYS A 220 -7.84 -1.29 5.45
N PRO A 221 -6.98 -1.17 6.48
CA PRO A 221 -7.05 -2.02 7.66
C PRO A 221 -8.41 -1.96 8.37
N ALA A 222 -8.97 -0.76 8.54
CA ALA A 222 -10.27 -0.56 9.16
C ALA A 222 -11.40 -1.15 8.31
N ALA A 223 -11.36 -0.96 7.00
CA ALA A 223 -12.31 -1.56 6.06
C ALA A 223 -12.25 -3.09 6.06
N ALA A 224 -11.04 -3.67 6.12
CA ALA A 224 -10.86 -5.12 6.20
C ALA A 224 -11.42 -5.70 7.51
N PHE A 225 -11.24 -4.99 8.63
CA PHE A 225 -11.82 -5.37 9.92
C PHE A 225 -13.34 -5.34 9.87
N GLU A 226 -13.94 -4.23 9.40
CA GLU A 226 -15.39 -4.10 9.23
C GLU A 226 -15.96 -5.21 8.38
N LYS A 227 -15.35 -5.48 7.23
CA LYS A 227 -15.80 -6.54 6.33
C LYS A 227 -15.84 -7.91 7.02
N LYS A 228 -14.83 -8.25 7.84
CA LYS A 228 -14.81 -9.53 8.56
C LYS A 228 -15.83 -9.58 9.69
N VAL A 229 -16.00 -8.49 10.44
CA VAL A 229 -17.04 -8.38 11.48
C VAL A 229 -18.42 -8.53 10.87
N SER A 230 -18.71 -7.78 9.80
CA SER A 230 -19.94 -7.86 9.03
C SER A 230 -20.22 -9.28 8.53
N ALA A 231 -19.23 -9.94 7.91
CA ALA A 231 -19.39 -11.33 7.48
C ALA A 231 -19.67 -12.30 8.65
N ALA A 232 -18.96 -12.15 9.78
CA ALA A 232 -19.14 -13.01 10.95
C ALA A 232 -20.50 -12.83 11.65
N THR A 233 -21.11 -11.65 11.51
CA THR A 233 -22.49 -11.36 11.98
C THR A 233 -23.58 -11.87 11.03
N GLY A 234 -23.21 -12.48 9.89
CA GLY A 234 -24.16 -12.92 8.86
C GLY A 234 -24.61 -11.80 7.90
N PHE A 235 -24.12 -10.57 8.08
CA PHE A 235 -24.37 -9.48 7.13
C PHE A 235 -23.57 -9.71 5.84
N ARG A 236 -24.28 -9.77 4.71
CA ARG A 236 -23.71 -10.11 3.39
C ARG A 236 -23.50 -8.90 2.49
N ASN A 237 -23.44 -7.67 2.99
CA ASN A 237 -23.31 -6.45 2.17
C ASN A 237 -24.36 -6.37 1.03
N ASN A 238 -25.62 -6.72 1.34
CA ASN A 238 -26.72 -6.86 0.37
C ASN A 238 -26.53 -7.96 -0.70
N LEU A 239 -25.52 -8.83 -0.57
CA LEU A 239 -25.40 -10.02 -1.40
C LEU A 239 -26.37 -11.11 -0.91
N PRO A 240 -26.91 -11.93 -1.83
CA PRO A 240 -27.72 -13.08 -1.47
C PRO A 240 -26.91 -14.10 -0.65
N LYS A 241 -27.61 -15.00 0.05
CA LYS A 241 -26.96 -16.16 0.65
C LYS A 241 -26.31 -16.98 -0.46
N LEU A 242 -25.15 -17.60 -0.18
CA LEU A 242 -24.56 -18.58 -1.09
C LEU A 242 -25.60 -19.69 -1.32
N ALA A 243 -25.72 -20.13 -2.56
CA ALA A 243 -26.65 -21.19 -2.92
C ALA A 243 -26.22 -22.51 -2.28
N ASP A 244 -27.11 -23.13 -1.49
CA ASP A 244 -26.94 -24.48 -1.00
C ASP A 244 -27.59 -25.48 -1.97
N ARG A 245 -26.80 -26.06 -2.86
CA ARG A 245 -27.32 -26.99 -3.87
C ARG A 245 -27.71 -28.36 -3.31
N THR A 246 -27.45 -28.63 -2.02
CA THR A 246 -27.95 -29.83 -1.34
C THR A 246 -29.40 -29.67 -0.90
N ASP A 247 -29.86 -28.43 -0.73
CA ASP A 247 -31.27 -28.09 -0.51
C ASP A 247 -32.01 -28.05 -1.86
N PRO A 248 -33.02 -28.93 -2.10
CA PRO A 248 -33.81 -28.91 -3.32
C PRO A 248 -34.48 -27.56 -3.58
N ALA A 249 -34.89 -26.83 -2.52
CA ALA A 249 -35.54 -25.53 -2.66
C ALA A 249 -34.59 -24.46 -3.20
N ASP A 250 -33.31 -24.50 -2.82
CA ASP A 250 -32.29 -23.58 -3.32
C ASP A 250 -31.76 -24.01 -4.69
N ARG A 251 -31.57 -25.31 -4.92
CA ARG A 251 -31.19 -25.86 -6.23
C ARG A 251 -32.22 -25.55 -7.32
N ASP A 252 -33.50 -25.72 -7.02
CA ASP A 252 -34.58 -25.67 -8.01
C ASP A 252 -35.18 -24.26 -8.20
N ARG A 253 -34.76 -23.25 -7.41
CA ARG A 253 -35.18 -21.84 -7.60
C ARG A 253 -34.49 -21.12 -8.76
N HIS A 254 -33.44 -21.71 -9.34
CA HIS A 254 -32.68 -21.06 -10.40
C HIS A 254 -33.43 -21.08 -11.74
N SER A 255 -33.57 -19.92 -12.38
CA SER A 255 -34.30 -19.74 -13.65
C SER A 255 -33.65 -20.41 -14.87
N MET A 256 -32.38 -20.83 -14.77
CA MET A 256 -31.68 -21.54 -15.84
C MET A 256 -31.48 -23.01 -15.47
N GLY A 257 -32.24 -23.91 -16.13
CA GLY A 257 -32.12 -25.36 -15.95
C GLY A 257 -30.70 -25.91 -16.18
N LEU A 258 -29.90 -25.23 -17.02
CA LEU A 258 -28.48 -25.53 -17.26
C LEU A 258 -27.60 -25.42 -16.01
N LEU A 259 -28.02 -24.66 -15.00
CA LEU A 259 -27.28 -24.46 -13.77
C LEU A 259 -27.71 -25.43 -12.66
N LYS A 260 -28.68 -26.32 -12.88
CA LYS A 260 -29.19 -27.24 -11.85
C LYS A 260 -28.10 -28.21 -11.37
N ASP A 261 -27.38 -28.80 -12.31
CA ASP A 261 -26.36 -29.83 -12.05
C ASP A 261 -24.92 -29.32 -12.19
N ALA A 262 -24.75 -28.01 -12.41
CA ALA A 262 -23.42 -27.42 -12.52
C ALA A 262 -22.63 -27.56 -11.20
N PRO A 263 -21.30 -27.79 -11.25
CA PRO A 263 -20.51 -27.84 -10.04
C PRO A 263 -20.49 -26.48 -9.33
N LEU A 264 -20.52 -26.48 -7.99
CA LEU A 264 -20.39 -25.24 -7.17
C LEU A 264 -19.07 -24.50 -7.46
N ASN A 265 -18.04 -25.26 -7.83
CA ASN A 265 -16.78 -24.72 -8.32
C ASN A 265 -16.67 -24.99 -9.83
N MET A 266 -16.84 -23.94 -10.63
CA MET A 266 -16.73 -23.98 -12.10
C MET A 266 -15.27 -24.11 -12.59
N GLY A 267 -14.34 -24.44 -11.71
CA GLY A 267 -12.92 -24.45 -11.98
C GLY A 267 -12.34 -23.04 -12.12
N LEU A 268 -11.13 -22.96 -12.67
CA LEU A 268 -10.42 -21.68 -12.81
C LEU A 268 -11.02 -20.78 -13.92
N GLY A 269 -11.80 -21.34 -14.85
CA GLY A 269 -12.41 -20.60 -15.96
C GLY A 269 -11.37 -19.79 -16.74
N ILE A 270 -11.64 -18.50 -16.94
CA ILE A 270 -10.70 -17.54 -17.59
C ILE A 270 -9.36 -17.40 -16.85
N LYS A 271 -9.25 -17.86 -15.60
CA LYS A 271 -7.97 -17.87 -14.84
C LYS A 271 -7.12 -19.11 -15.12
N ARG A 272 -7.58 -20.04 -15.98
CA ARG A 272 -6.84 -21.25 -16.34
C ARG A 272 -5.59 -20.91 -17.14
N GLU A 273 -5.61 -19.83 -17.89
CA GLU A 273 -4.49 -19.35 -18.69
C GLU A 273 -4.20 -17.87 -18.35
N ALA A 274 -2.94 -17.46 -18.48
CA ALA A 274 -2.59 -16.05 -18.39
C ALA A 274 -3.11 -15.31 -19.63
N PRO A 275 -3.61 -14.06 -19.51
CA PRO A 275 -4.08 -13.30 -20.66
C PRO A 275 -2.87 -12.94 -21.53
N ARG A 276 -2.51 -13.81 -22.48
CA ARG A 276 -1.37 -13.66 -23.40
C ARG A 276 -1.81 -13.68 -24.87
N HIS A 277 -3.10 -13.48 -25.11
CA HIS A 277 -3.71 -13.63 -26.44
C HIS A 277 -3.75 -12.32 -27.25
N TYR A 278 -2.94 -11.33 -26.87
CA TYR A 278 -2.83 -10.02 -27.52
C TYR A 278 -1.41 -9.76 -28.00
#